data_AF-A0A9E7HLE9-F1
#
_entry.id   AF-A0A9E7HLE9-F1
#
_cell.length_a   1.000
_cell.length_b   1.000
_cell.length_c   1.000
_cell.angle_alpha   90.00
_cell.angle_beta   90.00
_cell.angle_gamma   90.00
#
_symmetry.space_group_name_H-M   'P 1'
#
loop_
_entity.id
_entity.type
_entity.pdbx_description
1 polymer ?
#
loop_
_entity_poly.entity_id
_entity_poly.type
_entity_poly.pdbx_seq_one_letter_code
_entity_poly.pdbx_strand_id
1 'polypeptide(L)'
;MCGIFAYLNYNVARERRYILEVLFNGLRRLEYRGYDSSGIAIDADLRSPVAIDKGEGNDGRKEASRLPYNSAPPLVFRQEGKIESLVRSVYSEVDAMDLNLEKSFSVHAGIAHTRWATHGVPSPRNSHPQSSGACNEFLVVHNGIITNYEVLKETLIRHGFTFESETDTEVIPKLAKFVFDKARDEEEKVAEVLKLDGEMRDLAKSLIDTQSLLLLAYHLTVLRGYDVDQPRNLAKSVTTE
;
A
#
# COMPACT_ATOMS: atom_id res chain seq x y z
N MET A 1 3.06 21.25 -0.25
CA MET A 1 4.00 20.12 -0.45
C MET A 1 3.43 18.95 0.33
N CYS A 2 3.32 17.73 -0.18
CA CYS A 2 2.65 16.67 0.61
C CYS A 2 3.51 16.17 1.82
N GLY A 3 2.93 15.34 2.69
CA GLY A 3 3.60 14.71 3.83
C GLY A 3 3.45 13.19 3.81
N ILE A 4 4.53 12.47 4.08
CA ILE A 4 4.56 11.00 4.22
C ILE A 4 5.01 10.67 5.64
N PHE A 5 4.34 9.72 6.27
CA PHE A 5 4.75 9.13 7.53
C PHE A 5 4.50 7.62 7.51
N ALA A 6 5.38 6.85 8.12
CA ALA A 6 5.21 5.41 8.26
C ALA A 6 5.69 4.98 9.64
N TYR A 7 4.99 4.00 10.22
CA TYR A 7 5.32 3.38 11.48
C TYR A 7 5.49 1.87 11.29
N LEU A 8 6.55 1.33 11.87
CA LEU A 8 6.87 -0.08 11.80
C LEU A 8 7.31 -0.51 13.19
N ASN A 9 6.64 -1.52 13.73
CA ASN A 9 7.08 -2.24 14.91
C ASN A 9 7.50 -3.65 14.49
N TYR A 10 8.65 -4.10 14.98
CA TYR A 10 9.22 -5.41 14.67
C TYR A 10 9.72 -6.08 15.94
N ASN A 11 9.19 -7.27 16.25
CA ASN A 11 9.43 -7.98 17.50
C ASN A 11 9.09 -7.15 18.76
N VAL A 12 8.20 -6.17 18.62
CA VAL A 12 7.67 -5.35 19.71
C VAL A 12 6.16 -5.34 19.59
N ALA A 13 5.50 -5.95 20.58
CA ALA A 13 4.04 -6.03 20.61
C ALA A 13 3.44 -4.63 20.84
N ARG A 14 2.61 -4.18 19.91
CA ARG A 14 1.87 -2.92 19.99
C ARG A 14 0.41 -3.13 19.67
N GLU A 15 -0.46 -2.48 20.42
CA GLU A 15 -1.90 -2.49 20.20
C GLU A 15 -2.27 -1.66 18.97
N ARG A 16 -3.34 -2.05 18.28
CA ARG A 16 -3.89 -1.31 17.13
C ARG A 16 -4.20 0.15 17.50
N ARG A 17 -4.77 0.40 18.68
CA ARG A 17 -5.02 1.75 19.19
C ARG A 17 -3.75 2.60 19.19
N TYR A 18 -2.66 2.07 19.74
CA TYR A 18 -1.38 2.74 19.79
C TYR A 18 -0.82 3.02 18.38
N ILE A 19 -0.89 2.03 17.49
CA ILE A 19 -0.46 2.18 16.09
C ILE A 19 -1.21 3.34 15.41
N LEU A 20 -2.54 3.37 15.54
CA LEU A 20 -3.38 4.44 14.99
C LEU A 20 -2.98 5.81 15.54
N GLU A 21 -2.81 5.93 16.86
CA GLU A 21 -2.39 7.17 17.50
C GLU A 21 -1.03 7.67 17.00
N VAL A 22 -0.05 6.76 16.81
CA VAL A 22 1.26 7.10 16.24
C VAL A 22 1.12 7.64 14.82
N LEU A 23 0.33 6.99 13.96
CA LEU A 23 0.09 7.46 12.58
C LEU A 23 -0.61 8.82 12.56
N PHE A 24 -1.65 9.02 13.37
CA PHE A 24 -2.36 10.30 13.47
C PHE A 24 -1.45 11.41 13.98
N ASN A 25 -0.65 11.15 15.01
CA ASN A 25 0.31 12.13 15.53
C ASN A 25 1.40 12.46 14.50
N GLY A 26 1.85 11.48 13.73
CA GLY A 26 2.73 11.69 12.58
C GLY A 26 2.11 12.63 11.56
N LEU A 27 0.84 12.40 11.18
CA LEU A 27 0.12 13.24 10.23
C LEU A 27 -0.14 14.66 10.74
N ARG A 28 -0.51 14.84 12.03
CA ARG A 28 -0.68 16.17 12.63
C ARG A 28 0.58 17.01 12.52
N ARG A 29 1.76 16.40 12.68
CA ARG A 29 3.06 17.08 12.51
C ARG A 29 3.35 17.46 11.06
N LEU A 30 2.64 16.89 10.09
CA LEU A 30 2.82 17.12 8.65
C LEU A 30 1.67 17.90 8.00
N GLU A 31 0.60 18.20 8.74
CA GLU A 31 -0.60 18.87 8.23
C GLU A 31 -0.28 20.25 7.60
N TYR A 32 0.71 20.96 8.14
CA TYR A 32 1.15 22.25 7.58
C TYR A 32 1.66 22.16 6.14
N ARG A 33 2.02 20.95 5.67
CA ARG A 33 2.53 20.73 4.32
C ARG A 33 1.37 20.53 3.31
N GLY A 34 0.32 19.82 3.71
CA GLY A 34 -0.86 19.53 2.88
C GLY A 34 -2.08 19.16 3.74
N TYR A 35 -3.25 19.66 3.36
CA TYR A 35 -4.47 19.62 4.16
C TYR A 35 -5.75 19.46 3.33
N ASP A 36 -5.64 19.17 2.03
CA ASP A 36 -6.82 18.95 1.17
C ASP A 36 -7.44 17.59 1.45
N SER A 37 -6.60 16.60 1.76
CA SER A 37 -7.03 15.24 2.12
C SER A 37 -5.91 14.48 2.81
N SER A 38 -6.26 13.38 3.45
CA SER A 38 -5.31 12.49 4.12
C SER A 38 -5.81 11.06 4.15
N GLY A 39 -4.91 10.12 4.42
CA GLY A 39 -5.28 8.73 4.61
C GLY A 39 -4.19 7.93 5.29
N ILE A 40 -4.59 6.76 5.78
CA ILE A 40 -3.72 5.78 6.43
C ILE A 40 -4.03 4.37 5.91
N ALA A 41 -3.06 3.47 6.05
CA ALA A 41 -3.29 2.05 5.94
C ALA A 41 -2.60 1.30 7.09
N ILE A 42 -3.26 0.25 7.57
CA ILE A 42 -2.81 -0.61 8.66
C ILE A 42 -3.16 -2.07 8.37
N ASP A 43 -2.49 -3.01 9.04
CA ASP A 43 -2.81 -4.42 8.86
C ASP A 43 -4.20 -4.75 9.43
N ALA A 44 -4.94 -5.54 8.66
CA ALA A 44 -6.18 -6.14 9.12
C ALA A 44 -5.90 -7.26 10.13
N ASP A 45 -6.98 -7.82 10.68
CA ASP A 45 -6.87 -9.01 11.48
C ASP A 45 -6.34 -10.18 10.65
N LEU A 46 -5.25 -10.80 11.11
CA LEU A 46 -4.87 -12.13 10.61
C LEU A 46 -6.09 -13.03 10.69
N ARG A 47 -6.50 -13.61 9.56
CA ARG A 47 -7.50 -14.67 9.58
C ARG A 47 -6.88 -15.79 10.42
N SER A 48 -7.61 -16.27 11.43
CA SER A 48 -7.29 -17.58 11.97
C SER A 48 -7.22 -18.54 10.78
N PRO A 49 -6.21 -19.40 10.63
CA PRO A 49 -6.26 -20.44 9.62
C PRO A 49 -7.51 -21.25 9.90
N VAL A 50 -8.59 -20.97 9.17
CA VAL A 50 -9.76 -21.81 9.17
C VAL A 50 -9.21 -23.15 8.71
N ALA A 51 -9.26 -24.15 9.60
CA ALA A 51 -9.01 -25.52 9.23
C ALA A 51 -9.85 -25.75 7.98
N ILE A 52 -9.18 -25.95 6.84
CA ILE A 52 -9.86 -26.37 5.63
C ILE A 52 -10.45 -27.72 6.00
N ASP A 53 -11.74 -27.73 6.30
CA ASP A 53 -12.49 -28.95 6.43
C ASP A 53 -12.32 -29.66 5.08
N LYS A 54 -11.63 -30.80 5.11
CA LYS A 54 -11.43 -31.64 3.93
C LYS A 54 -12.76 -32.30 3.61
N GLY A 55 -13.71 -31.51 3.11
CA GLY A 55 -14.90 -32.00 2.45
C GLY A 55 -14.48 -32.76 1.19
N GLU A 56 -14.78 -34.05 1.17
CA GLU A 56 -14.43 -35.00 0.13
C GLU A 56 -14.77 -34.47 -1.27
N GLY A 57 -13.82 -34.63 -2.17
CA GLY A 57 -13.96 -34.22 -3.56
C GLY A 57 -14.99 -35.08 -4.29
N ASN A 58 -15.74 -34.44 -5.17
CA ASN A 58 -16.13 -35.07 -6.42
C ASN A 58 -16.14 -33.99 -7.52
N ASP A 59 -15.47 -34.31 -8.61
CA ASP A 59 -15.20 -33.54 -9.82
C ASP A 59 -15.84 -32.14 -9.99
N GLY A 60 -15.00 -31.14 -10.25
CA GLY A 60 -15.42 -29.83 -10.76
C GLY A 60 -14.61 -28.68 -10.18
N ARG A 61 -13.57 -28.26 -10.91
CA ARG A 61 -12.65 -27.15 -10.59
C ARG A 61 -13.32 -26.02 -9.79
N LYS A 62 -13.01 -25.92 -8.51
CA LYS A 62 -13.15 -24.69 -7.73
C LYS A 62 -11.81 -23.99 -7.76
N GLU A 63 -11.73 -22.95 -8.58
CA GLU A 63 -10.61 -22.02 -8.61
C GLU A 63 -10.61 -21.28 -7.27
N ALA A 64 -9.90 -21.84 -6.29
CA ALA A 64 -9.64 -21.14 -5.05
C ALA A 64 -8.88 -19.88 -5.43
N SER A 65 -9.49 -18.71 -5.24
CA SER A 65 -8.79 -17.44 -5.25
C SER A 65 -7.74 -17.47 -4.15
N ARG A 66 -6.57 -18.01 -4.49
CA ARG A 66 -5.39 -18.05 -3.61
C ARG A 66 -4.93 -16.61 -3.46
N LEU A 67 -5.51 -15.90 -2.49
CA LEU A 67 -4.88 -14.68 -2.00
C LEU A 67 -3.42 -15.05 -1.66
N PRO A 68 -2.43 -14.32 -2.17
CA PRO A 68 -1.01 -14.68 -2.00
C PRO A 68 -0.53 -14.60 -0.54
N TYR A 69 -1.41 -14.22 0.39
CA TYR A 69 -1.11 -14.02 1.80
C TYR A 69 -2.08 -14.78 2.70
N ASN A 70 -1.54 -15.36 3.78
CA ASN A 70 -2.33 -15.93 4.89
C ASN A 70 -3.01 -14.85 5.75
N SER A 71 -2.80 -13.56 5.46
CA SER A 71 -3.41 -12.43 6.15
C SER A 71 -4.58 -11.84 5.37
N ALA A 72 -5.53 -11.24 6.08
CA ALA A 72 -6.54 -10.40 5.44
C ALA A 72 -5.87 -9.20 4.74
N PRO A 73 -6.48 -8.66 3.67
CA PRO A 73 -5.95 -7.48 2.99
C PRO A 73 -5.86 -6.29 3.96
N PRO A 74 -4.86 -5.41 3.84
CA PRO A 74 -4.72 -4.25 4.71
C PRO A 74 -5.96 -3.35 4.65
N LEU A 75 -6.26 -2.72 5.78
CA LEU A 75 -7.33 -1.73 5.92
C LEU A 75 -6.81 -0.39 5.44
N VAL A 76 -7.61 0.32 4.64
CA VAL A 76 -7.24 1.62 4.08
C VAL A 76 -8.34 2.62 4.38
N PHE A 77 -7.97 3.71 5.03
CA PHE A 77 -8.88 4.78 5.42
C PHE A 77 -8.44 6.07 4.75
N ARG A 78 -9.38 6.80 4.15
CA ARG A 78 -9.10 8.01 3.37
C ARG A 78 -10.20 9.02 3.60
N GLN A 79 -9.83 10.28 3.79
CA GLN A 79 -10.80 11.34 4.08
C GLN A 79 -10.35 12.67 3.47
N GLU A 80 -11.33 13.41 2.94
CA GLU A 80 -11.13 14.79 2.50
C GLU A 80 -11.08 15.75 3.69
N GLY A 81 -10.25 16.78 3.57
CA GLY A 81 -10.04 17.84 4.54
C GLY A 81 -8.88 17.56 5.51
N LYS A 82 -8.97 18.22 6.67
CA LYS A 82 -7.96 18.21 7.74
C LYS A 82 -7.83 16.85 8.42
N ILE A 83 -6.73 16.65 9.14
CA ILE A 83 -6.43 15.38 9.84
C ILE A 83 -7.54 14.98 10.81
N GLU A 84 -8.15 15.94 11.51
CA GLU A 84 -9.23 15.65 12.45
C GLU A 84 -10.50 15.08 11.78
N SER A 85 -10.73 15.38 10.50
CA SER A 85 -11.79 14.72 9.73
C SER A 85 -11.46 13.24 9.53
N LEU A 86 -10.21 12.92 9.16
CA LEU A 86 -9.75 11.53 8.99
C LEU A 86 -9.85 10.76 10.31
N VAL A 87 -9.39 11.34 11.42
CA VAL A 87 -9.44 10.71 12.75
C VAL A 87 -10.88 10.32 13.10
N ARG A 88 -11.85 11.23 12.89
CA ARG A 88 -13.27 10.95 13.14
C ARG A 88 -13.79 9.83 12.23
N SER A 89 -13.45 9.85 10.94
CA SER A 89 -13.88 8.83 9.98
C SER A 89 -13.35 7.45 10.37
N VAL A 90 -12.05 7.36 10.68
CA VAL A 90 -11.41 6.09 11.05
C VAL A 90 -12.07 5.49 12.28
N TYR A 91 -12.30 6.26 13.35
CA TYR A 91 -12.97 5.71 14.53
C TYR A 91 -14.41 5.28 14.23
N SER A 92 -15.15 6.03 13.42
CA SER A 92 -16.49 5.62 12.99
C SER A 92 -16.48 4.34 12.15
N GLU A 93 -15.50 4.14 11.28
CA GLU A 93 -15.36 2.95 10.46
C GLU A 93 -14.88 1.75 11.27
N VAL A 94 -13.96 1.96 12.22
CA VAL A 94 -13.51 0.94 13.17
C VAL A 94 -14.67 0.41 14.00
N ASP A 95 -15.52 1.30 14.52
CA ASP A 95 -16.72 0.94 15.27
C ASP A 95 -17.73 0.18 14.39
N ALA A 96 -17.93 0.63 13.14
CA ALA A 96 -18.83 -0.03 12.20
C ALA A 96 -18.35 -1.42 11.75
N MET A 97 -17.04 -1.65 11.72
CA MET A 97 -16.42 -2.93 11.37
C MET A 97 -16.22 -3.86 12.58
N ASP A 98 -16.56 -3.43 13.80
CA ASP A 98 -16.29 -4.15 15.06
C ASP A 98 -14.80 -4.55 15.20
N LEU A 99 -13.91 -3.64 14.81
CA LEU A 99 -12.46 -3.89 14.83
C LEU A 99 -11.91 -3.79 16.25
N ASN A 100 -11.29 -4.87 16.72
CA ASN A 100 -10.65 -4.89 18.04
C ASN A 100 -9.43 -3.96 18.10
N LEU A 101 -9.55 -2.84 18.82
CA LEU A 101 -8.49 -1.86 19.04
C LEU A 101 -7.40 -2.33 20.00
N GLU A 102 -7.70 -3.28 20.88
CA GLU A 102 -6.78 -3.85 21.87
C GLU A 102 -5.96 -5.01 21.30
N LYS A 103 -6.20 -5.39 20.05
CA LYS A 103 -5.42 -6.43 19.39
C LYS A 103 -3.97 -5.99 19.23
N SER A 104 -3.06 -6.83 19.73
CA SER A 104 -1.62 -6.60 19.68
C SER A 104 -0.98 -7.27 18.46
N PHE A 105 -0.03 -6.56 17.85
CA PHE A 105 0.78 -7.01 16.72
C PHE A 105 2.25 -6.99 17.13
N SER A 106 2.95 -8.12 17.03
CA SER A 106 4.40 -8.19 17.25
C SER A 106 5.19 -7.61 16.08
N VAL A 107 4.64 -7.73 14.88
CA VAL A 107 5.13 -7.15 13.64
C VAL A 107 3.94 -6.49 12.93
N HIS A 108 4.07 -5.21 12.60
CA HIS A 108 3.06 -4.48 11.84
C HIS A 108 3.72 -3.33 11.06
N ALA A 109 3.17 -3.01 9.89
CA ALA A 109 3.57 -1.86 9.10
C ALA A 109 2.36 -0.97 8.78
N GLY A 110 2.43 0.30 9.23
CA GLY A 110 1.43 1.32 8.95
C GLY A 110 2.00 2.46 8.12
N ILE A 111 1.20 2.96 7.19
CA ILE A 111 1.56 4.13 6.37
C ILE A 111 0.49 5.19 6.44
N ALA A 112 0.92 6.43 6.26
CA ALA A 112 0.08 7.61 6.39
C ALA A 112 0.52 8.70 5.42
N HIS A 113 -0.44 9.47 4.90
CA HIS A 113 -0.16 10.54 3.95
C HIS A 113 -1.05 11.77 4.16
N THR A 114 -0.46 12.95 4.03
CA THR A 114 -1.16 14.21 3.81
C THR A 114 -0.97 14.71 2.40
N ARG A 115 -2.08 15.08 1.76
CA ARG A 115 -2.11 15.43 0.34
C ARG A 115 -2.45 16.90 0.14
N TRP A 116 -1.67 17.53 -0.72
CA TRP A 116 -1.99 18.76 -1.42
C TRP A 116 -2.30 18.36 -2.87
N ALA A 117 -3.54 18.55 -3.32
CA ALA A 117 -3.99 18.02 -4.61
C ALA A 117 -3.32 18.73 -5.79
N THR A 118 -2.77 17.96 -6.72
CA THR A 118 -2.20 18.44 -8.00
C THR A 118 -2.99 17.87 -9.19
N HIS A 119 -3.22 16.57 -9.20
CA HIS A 119 -4.07 15.86 -10.17
C HIS A 119 -5.31 15.27 -9.49
N GLY A 120 -6.49 15.48 -10.06
CA GLY A 120 -7.76 15.01 -9.48
C GLY A 120 -8.20 15.81 -8.25
N VAL A 121 -9.52 16.02 -8.14
CA VAL A 121 -10.10 16.79 -7.04
C VAL A 121 -9.87 16.12 -5.68
N PRO A 122 -9.73 16.88 -4.58
CA PRO A 122 -9.74 16.33 -3.23
C PRO A 122 -10.97 15.43 -3.05
N SER A 123 -10.72 14.17 -2.72
CA SER A 123 -11.74 13.15 -2.48
C SER A 123 -11.08 11.93 -1.84
N PRO A 124 -11.82 11.08 -1.09
CA PRO A 124 -11.27 9.85 -0.55
C PRO A 124 -10.61 8.97 -1.63
N ARG A 125 -11.24 8.86 -2.81
CA ARG A 125 -10.74 8.13 -3.98
C ARG A 125 -9.37 8.63 -4.49
N ASN A 126 -9.15 9.94 -4.50
CA ASN A 126 -7.90 10.54 -4.95
C ASN A 126 -6.88 10.72 -3.81
N SER A 127 -7.24 10.36 -2.58
CA SER A 127 -6.34 10.43 -1.43
C SER A 127 -5.40 9.22 -1.42
N HIS A 128 -4.22 9.40 -0.83
CA HIS A 128 -3.29 8.29 -0.62
C HIS A 128 -3.59 7.60 0.73
N PRO A 129 -3.18 6.33 0.94
CA PRO A 129 -2.43 5.46 0.03
C PRO A 129 -3.22 5.01 -1.21
N GLN A 130 -2.61 4.96 -2.40
CA GLN A 130 -3.21 4.36 -3.60
C GLN A 130 -3.00 2.84 -3.63
N SER A 131 -3.95 2.10 -4.20
CA SER A 131 -3.99 0.62 -4.20
C SER A 131 -3.79 0.02 -5.59
N SER A 132 -3.23 -1.19 -5.64
CA SER A 132 -3.14 -1.98 -6.88
C SER A 132 -4.48 -2.60 -7.28
N GLY A 133 -5.47 -2.66 -6.40
CA GLY A 133 -6.80 -3.18 -6.70
C GLY A 133 -7.60 -3.56 -5.46
N ALA A 134 -8.70 -4.30 -5.68
CA ALA A 134 -9.67 -4.63 -4.63
C ALA A 134 -9.09 -5.36 -3.40
N CYS A 135 -7.96 -6.06 -3.57
CA CYS A 135 -7.32 -6.82 -2.49
C CYS A 135 -6.20 -6.06 -1.77
N ASN A 136 -5.93 -4.79 -2.11
CA ASN A 136 -4.87 -4.00 -1.48
C ASN A 136 -3.50 -4.70 -1.42
N GLU A 137 -3.15 -5.49 -2.45
CA GLU A 137 -1.90 -6.27 -2.49
C GLU A 137 -0.67 -5.36 -2.46
N PHE A 138 -0.77 -4.18 -3.08
CA PHE A 138 0.25 -3.15 -3.01
C PHE A 138 -0.41 -1.82 -2.69
N LEU A 139 0.14 -1.12 -1.69
CA LEU A 139 -0.29 0.20 -1.28
C LEU A 139 0.89 1.17 -1.36
N VAL A 140 0.64 2.36 -1.91
CA VAL A 140 1.68 3.36 -2.16
C VAL A 140 1.23 4.74 -1.71
N VAL A 141 2.11 5.43 -1.00
CA VAL A 141 2.03 6.88 -0.76
C VAL A 141 3.13 7.55 -1.57
N HIS A 142 2.81 8.70 -2.19
CA HIS A 142 3.73 9.36 -3.11
C HIS A 142 3.73 10.87 -2.87
N ASN A 143 4.94 11.44 -2.87
CA ASN A 143 5.18 12.88 -2.91
C ASN A 143 5.96 13.20 -4.18
N GLY A 144 5.30 13.77 -5.17
CA GLY A 144 5.90 14.07 -6.45
C GLY A 144 4.84 14.10 -7.54
N ILE A 145 5.30 14.13 -8.78
CA ILE A 145 4.46 14.00 -9.96
C ILE A 145 5.08 12.95 -10.86
N ILE A 146 4.27 11.99 -11.31
CA ILE A 146 4.67 11.04 -12.35
C ILE A 146 4.35 11.65 -13.71
N THR A 147 5.36 12.20 -14.38
CA THR A 147 5.18 12.99 -15.61
C THR A 147 4.69 12.18 -16.81
N ASN A 148 4.94 10.87 -16.82
CA ASN A 148 4.57 9.93 -17.88
C ASN A 148 3.42 8.98 -17.47
N TYR A 149 2.61 9.35 -16.48
CA TYR A 149 1.56 8.48 -15.93
C TYR A 149 0.49 8.09 -16.96
N GLU A 150 0.21 8.93 -17.96
CA GLU A 150 -0.77 8.63 -19.01
C GLU A 150 -0.34 7.42 -19.85
N VAL A 151 0.92 7.40 -20.29
CA VAL A 151 1.49 6.27 -21.03
C VAL A 151 1.49 5.00 -20.17
N LEU A 152 1.88 5.11 -18.90
CA LEU A 152 1.82 3.99 -17.95
C LEU A 152 0.40 3.45 -17.79
N LYS A 153 -0.57 4.35 -17.62
CA LYS A 153 -1.97 4.02 -17.44
C LYS A 153 -2.54 3.31 -18.66
N GLU A 154 -2.28 3.81 -19.86
CA GLU A 154 -2.70 3.15 -21.10
C GLU A 154 -2.10 1.75 -21.25
N THR A 155 -0.80 1.59 -21.00
CA THR A 155 -0.14 0.28 -21.08
C THR A 155 -0.73 -0.71 -20.07
N LEU A 156 -0.99 -0.27 -18.83
CA LEU A 156 -1.59 -1.13 -17.80
C LEU A 156 -3.05 -1.48 -18.13
N ILE A 157 -3.83 -0.56 -18.71
CA ILE A 157 -5.19 -0.83 -19.18
C ILE A 157 -5.18 -1.89 -20.30
N ARG A 158 -4.22 -1.84 -21.23
CA ARG A 158 -4.06 -2.88 -22.27
C ARG A 158 -3.75 -4.26 -21.66
N HIS A 159 -3.10 -4.29 -20.51
CA HIS A 159 -2.82 -5.51 -19.74
C HIS A 159 -3.95 -5.88 -18.76
N GLY A 160 -5.13 -5.25 -18.87
CA GLY A 160 -6.34 -5.64 -18.13
C GLY A 160 -6.51 -4.98 -16.76
N PHE A 161 -5.67 -4.00 -16.40
CA PHE A 161 -5.84 -3.26 -15.15
C PHE A 161 -6.95 -2.22 -15.26
N THR A 162 -7.75 -2.12 -14.20
CA THR A 162 -8.70 -1.02 -14.01
C THR A 162 -8.12 0.05 -13.10
N PHE A 163 -8.44 1.30 -13.40
CA PHE A 163 -8.06 2.46 -12.61
C PHE A 163 -9.29 3.05 -11.96
N GLU A 164 -9.18 3.29 -10.67
CA GLU A 164 -10.25 3.87 -9.89
C GLU A 164 -10.07 5.37 -9.80
N SER A 165 -8.89 5.91 -9.54
CA SER A 165 -8.60 7.33 -9.30
C SER A 165 -8.23 8.14 -10.56
N GLU A 166 -8.17 9.45 -10.38
CA GLU A 166 -7.61 10.42 -11.35
C GLU A 166 -6.16 10.79 -11.04
N THR A 167 -5.56 10.14 -10.05
CA THR A 167 -4.20 10.47 -9.63
C THR A 167 -3.17 9.80 -10.53
N ASP A 168 -2.10 10.54 -10.78
CA ASP A 168 -0.88 10.01 -11.39
C ASP A 168 -0.26 8.88 -10.55
N THR A 169 -0.48 8.89 -9.24
CA THR A 169 0.12 7.96 -8.28
C THR A 169 -0.40 6.53 -8.41
N GLU A 170 -1.65 6.32 -8.84
CA GLU A 170 -2.24 4.97 -8.91
C GLU A 170 -1.52 4.04 -9.90
N VAL A 171 -0.81 4.58 -10.90
CA VAL A 171 -0.02 3.75 -11.82
C VAL A 171 1.08 2.98 -11.10
N ILE A 172 1.60 3.50 -9.98
CA ILE A 172 2.71 2.91 -9.23
C ILE A 172 2.33 1.55 -8.60
N PRO A 173 1.29 1.44 -7.75
CA PRO A 173 0.90 0.15 -7.19
C PRO A 173 0.38 -0.82 -8.26
N LYS A 174 -0.27 -0.33 -9.32
CA LYS A 174 -0.75 -1.15 -10.44
C LYS A 174 0.43 -1.76 -11.22
N LEU A 175 1.46 -0.97 -11.50
CA LEU A 175 2.69 -1.44 -12.12
C LEU A 175 3.43 -2.45 -11.22
N ALA A 176 3.53 -2.17 -9.93
CA ALA A 176 4.13 -3.09 -8.97
C ALA A 176 3.44 -4.46 -9.00
N LYS A 177 2.10 -4.47 -9.03
CA LYS A 177 1.30 -5.68 -9.19
C LYS A 177 1.56 -6.39 -10.52
N PHE A 178 1.56 -5.66 -11.64
CA PHE A 178 1.84 -6.24 -12.96
C PHE A 178 3.19 -6.96 -12.98
N VAL A 179 4.24 -6.31 -12.51
CA VAL A 179 5.60 -6.87 -12.47
C VAL A 179 5.67 -8.07 -11.51
N PHE A 180 4.98 -8.02 -10.37
CA PHE A 180 4.92 -9.13 -9.43
C PHE A 180 4.22 -10.35 -10.00
N ASP A 181 3.04 -10.17 -10.59
CA ASP A 181 2.25 -11.25 -11.19
C ASP A 181 3.02 -11.90 -12.34
N LYS A 182 3.66 -11.10 -13.20
CA LYS A 182 4.54 -11.59 -14.27
C LYS A 182 5.73 -12.41 -13.77
N ALA A 183 6.46 -11.90 -12.77
CA ALA A 183 7.60 -12.61 -12.19
C ALA A 183 7.20 -13.94 -11.56
N ARG A 184 5.99 -14.02 -11.00
CA ARG A 184 5.45 -15.25 -10.42
C ARG A 184 5.07 -16.27 -11.49
N ASP A 185 4.43 -15.83 -12.56
CA ASP A 185 3.95 -16.72 -13.63
C ASP A 185 5.11 -17.30 -14.46
N GLU A 186 6.22 -16.55 -14.59
CA GLU A 186 7.39 -16.95 -15.39
C GLU A 186 8.51 -17.59 -14.54
N GLU A 187 8.33 -17.74 -13.22
CA GLU A 187 9.39 -18.12 -12.25
C GLU A 187 10.69 -17.27 -12.36
N GLU A 188 10.57 -16.08 -12.95
CA GLU A 188 11.70 -15.21 -13.24
C GLU A 188 11.95 -14.21 -12.11
N LYS A 189 13.18 -13.67 -12.09
CA LYS A 189 13.46 -12.53 -11.21
C LYS A 189 12.74 -11.30 -11.76
N VAL A 190 12.20 -10.47 -10.86
CA VAL A 190 11.63 -9.14 -11.20
C VAL A 190 12.52 -8.31 -12.13
N ALA A 191 13.85 -8.38 -11.93
CA ALA A 191 14.82 -7.68 -12.77
C ALA A 191 14.96 -8.24 -14.19
N GLU A 192 14.55 -9.49 -14.43
CA GLU A 192 14.52 -10.17 -15.73
C GLU A 192 13.20 -9.89 -16.45
N VAL A 193 12.07 -9.93 -15.76
CA VAL A 193 10.76 -9.46 -16.29
C VAL A 193 10.85 -8.03 -16.82
N LEU A 194 11.44 -7.13 -16.03
CA LEU A 194 11.68 -5.74 -16.45
C LEU A 194 12.69 -5.62 -17.59
N LYS A 195 13.50 -6.65 -17.91
CA LYS A 195 14.37 -6.64 -19.10
C LYS A 195 13.65 -7.17 -20.33
N LEU A 196 12.73 -8.12 -20.17
CA LEU A 196 11.93 -8.69 -21.25
C LEU A 196 10.92 -7.69 -21.81
N ASP A 197 10.32 -6.88 -20.94
CA ASP A 197 9.41 -5.80 -21.33
C ASP A 197 10.18 -4.47 -21.47
N GLY A 198 10.82 -4.29 -22.63
CA GLY A 198 11.68 -3.14 -22.92
C GLY A 198 10.97 -1.78 -22.78
N GLU A 199 9.68 -1.70 -23.13
CA GLU A 199 8.88 -0.47 -22.98
C GLU A 199 8.60 -0.18 -21.49
N MET A 200 8.21 -1.18 -20.71
CA MET A 200 8.01 -0.99 -19.27
C MET A 200 9.31 -0.72 -18.52
N ARG A 201 10.46 -1.20 -19.00
CA ARG A 201 11.76 -0.95 -18.38
C ARG A 201 12.11 0.52 -18.32
N ASP A 202 12.00 1.20 -19.44
CA ASP A 202 12.38 2.59 -19.56
C ASP A 202 11.36 3.49 -18.84
N LEU A 203 10.10 3.03 -18.79
CA LEU A 203 9.01 3.66 -18.06
C LEU A 203 9.14 3.47 -16.53
N ALA A 204 9.56 2.30 -16.06
CA ALA A 204 9.82 1.99 -14.66
C ALA A 204 11.11 2.65 -14.14
N LYS A 205 12.15 2.79 -14.98
CA LYS A 205 13.33 3.59 -14.65
C LYS A 205 12.98 5.04 -14.37
N SER A 206 12.03 5.61 -15.11
CA SER A 206 11.51 6.96 -14.83
C SER A 206 10.78 7.05 -13.49
N LEU A 207 10.25 5.93 -12.97
CA LEU A 207 9.63 5.87 -11.63
C LEU A 207 10.65 5.69 -10.50
N ILE A 208 11.81 5.09 -10.79
CA ILE A 208 12.90 4.87 -9.81
C ILE A 208 13.54 6.18 -9.36
N ASP A 209 13.53 7.23 -10.20
CA ASP A 209 14.04 8.55 -9.83
C ASP A 209 13.08 9.34 -8.90
N THR A 210 11.84 8.88 -8.73
CA THR A 210 10.90 9.43 -7.75
C THR A 210 10.93 8.61 -6.45
N GLN A 211 10.92 9.29 -5.29
CA GLN A 211 11.05 8.74 -3.92
C GLN A 211 9.99 7.69 -3.48
N SER A 212 9.23 7.12 -4.41
CA SER A 212 8.00 6.34 -4.22
C SER A 212 8.21 4.83 -3.97
N LEU A 213 9.45 4.34 -4.00
CA LEU A 213 9.73 2.89 -3.90
C LEU A 213 9.99 2.39 -2.49
N LEU A 214 9.93 3.26 -1.48
CA LEU A 214 10.38 2.93 -0.13
C LEU A 214 9.61 1.76 0.50
N LEU A 215 8.29 1.73 0.31
CA LEU A 215 7.45 0.69 0.91
C LEU A 215 7.40 -0.59 0.07
N LEU A 216 7.47 -0.47 -1.26
CA LEU A 216 7.59 -1.64 -2.14
C LEU A 216 8.93 -2.36 -1.89
N ALA A 217 10.02 -1.61 -1.77
CA ALA A 217 11.32 -2.14 -1.39
C ALA A 217 11.27 -2.80 -0.02
N TYR A 218 10.62 -2.17 0.98
CA TYR A 218 10.40 -2.77 2.29
C TYR A 218 9.66 -4.11 2.20
N HIS A 219 8.47 -4.14 1.59
CA HIS A 219 7.67 -5.36 1.49
C HIS A 219 8.38 -6.46 0.68
N LEU A 220 9.04 -6.12 -0.44
CA LEU A 220 9.82 -7.09 -1.21
C LEU A 220 11.04 -7.62 -0.44
N THR A 221 11.66 -6.81 0.41
CA THR A 221 12.84 -7.20 1.21
C THR A 221 12.43 -8.08 2.38
N VAL A 222 11.32 -7.76 3.07
CA VAL A 222 10.70 -8.63 4.07
C VAL A 222 10.24 -9.95 3.46
N LEU A 223 9.56 -9.92 2.31
CA LEU A 223 9.08 -11.13 1.62
C LEU A 223 10.20 -12.05 1.12
N ARG A 224 11.41 -11.50 0.95
CA ARG A 224 12.61 -12.25 0.56
C ARG A 224 13.48 -12.66 1.75
N GLY A 225 13.06 -12.37 2.99
CA GLY A 225 13.83 -12.69 4.20
C GLY A 225 15.14 -11.91 4.34
N TYR A 226 15.26 -10.77 3.65
CA TYR A 226 16.42 -9.89 3.74
C TYR A 226 16.23 -8.83 4.83
N ASP A 227 17.35 -8.41 5.42
CA ASP A 227 17.40 -7.34 6.41
C ASP A 227 17.16 -5.98 5.72
N VAL A 228 16.03 -5.35 6.04
CA VAL A 228 15.59 -4.06 5.52
C VAL A 228 16.45 -2.89 5.99
N ASP A 229 17.29 -3.07 7.01
CA ASP A 229 18.18 -2.02 7.54
C ASP A 229 19.47 -1.86 6.72
N GLN A 230 19.68 -2.68 5.67
CA GLN A 230 20.85 -2.56 4.79
C GLN A 230 20.49 -2.52 3.29
N PRO A 231 20.96 -1.51 2.53
CA PRO A 231 21.69 -0.30 2.93
C PRO A 231 20.75 0.87 3.33
N ARG A 232 21.14 1.57 4.41
CA ARG A 232 20.47 2.66 5.17
C ARG A 232 19.85 3.87 4.44
N ASN A 233 19.77 3.91 3.10
CA ASN A 233 19.51 5.16 2.36
C ASN A 233 18.12 5.29 1.73
N LEU A 234 17.15 4.46 2.11
CA LEU A 234 15.85 4.47 1.44
C LEU A 234 14.80 5.36 2.15
N ALA A 235 14.91 5.63 3.45
CA ALA A 235 13.83 6.29 4.20
C ALA A 235 14.06 7.78 4.51
N LYS A 236 13.34 8.67 3.82
CA LYS A 236 13.01 9.99 4.40
C LYS A 236 11.80 9.81 5.32
N SER A 237 12.13 9.57 6.60
CA SER A 237 11.29 9.38 7.79
C SER A 237 10.41 8.12 7.84
N VAL A 238 11.06 6.96 7.94
CA VAL A 238 10.52 5.82 8.70
C VAL A 238 11.12 5.94 10.10
N THR A 239 10.29 6.08 11.13
CA THR A 239 10.76 5.98 12.52
C THR A 239 10.63 4.52 12.94
N THR A 240 11.75 3.86 13.17
CA THR A 240 11.82 2.54 13.81
C THR A 240 11.97 2.74 15.31
N GLU A 241 11.14 2.05 16.09
CA GLU A 241 11.35 1.82 17.53
C GLU A 241 11.49 0.33 17.79
#